data_AF-A0A1V5LGS3-F1
#
_entry.id   AF-A0A1V5LGS3-F1
#
_cell.length_a   1.000
_cell.length_b   1.000
_cell.length_c   1.000
_cell.angle_alpha   90.00
_cell.angle_beta   90.00
_cell.angle_gamma   90.00
#
_symmetry.space_group_name_H-M   'P 1'
#
loop_
_entity.id
_entity.type
_entity.pdbx_description
1 polymer ?
#
loop_
_entity_poly.entity_id
_entity_poly.type
_entity_poly.pdbx_seq_one_letter_code
_entity_poly.pdbx_strand_id
1 'polypeptide(L)'
;MSLVGPRPLPVRYLPRYSPQQARRHEVRPGITGWAQVNGRNSLTWEERFAYDVWYVDHMGFWLDVKILWRTVWQVLARRGISAEGEATMGEFLLRPPSGRNDECKNERAGGR
;
A
#
# COMPACT_ATOMS: atom_id res chain seq x y z
N MET A 1 4.75 10.13 -15.53
CA MET A 1 3.86 9.47 -14.54
C MET A 1 2.59 9.00 -15.24
N SER A 2 1.93 7.98 -14.70
CA SER A 2 0.67 7.43 -15.20
C SER A 2 -0.50 7.82 -14.29
N LEU A 3 -1.74 7.70 -14.77
CA LEU A 3 -2.93 7.83 -13.92
C LEU A 3 -3.10 6.56 -13.05
N VAL A 4 -2.89 5.38 -13.67
CA VAL A 4 -2.98 4.07 -13.02
C VAL A 4 -1.61 3.40 -13.03
N GLY A 5 -1.17 2.90 -11.88
CA GLY A 5 0.10 2.19 -11.71
C GLY A 5 0.53 2.06 -10.24
N PRO A 6 1.61 1.31 -9.97
CA PRO A 6 2.19 1.17 -8.64
C PRO A 6 2.53 2.54 -8.04
N ARG A 7 2.23 2.72 -6.75
CA ARG A 7 2.52 3.99 -6.07
C ARG A 7 4.04 4.20 -5.96
N PRO A 8 4.57 5.41 -6.20
CA PRO A 8 6.00 5.65 -6.02
C PRO A 8 6.37 5.48 -4.54
N LEU A 9 7.47 4.77 -4.31
CA LEU A 9 8.03 4.54 -2.98
C LEU A 9 9.37 5.29 -2.84
N PRO A 10 9.77 5.67 -1.61
CA PRO A 10 11.06 6.28 -1.35
C PRO A 10 12.24 5.50 -1.92
N VAL A 11 13.19 6.22 -2.54
CA VAL A 11 14.40 5.65 -3.18
C VAL A 11 15.22 4.79 -2.21
N ARG A 12 15.20 5.12 -0.90
CA ARG A 12 15.86 4.33 0.16
C ARG A 12 15.44 2.86 0.24
N TYR A 13 14.33 2.47 -0.39
CA TYR A 13 13.85 1.10 -0.44
C TYR A 13 14.38 0.29 -1.63
N LEU A 14 15.00 0.94 -2.62
CA LEU A 14 15.61 0.26 -3.76
C LEU A 14 16.53 -0.91 -3.38
N PRO A 15 17.48 -0.78 -2.43
CA PRO A 15 18.35 -1.90 -2.05
C PRO A 15 17.63 -3.00 -1.25
N ARG A 16 16.36 -2.77 -0.88
CA ARG A 16 15.55 -3.69 -0.08
C ARG A 16 14.62 -4.56 -0.93
N TYR A 17 14.58 -4.39 -2.25
CA TYR A 17 13.69 -5.16 -3.10
C TYR A 17 14.28 -6.52 -3.48
N SER A 18 13.43 -7.54 -3.49
CA SER A 18 13.71 -8.75 -4.26
C SER A 18 13.61 -8.48 -5.77
N PRO A 19 14.20 -9.32 -6.64
CA PRO A 19 14.07 -9.21 -8.09
C PRO A 19 12.60 -9.15 -8.55
N GLN A 20 11.71 -9.89 -7.87
CA GLN A 20 10.28 -9.89 -8.16
C GLN A 20 9.63 -8.56 -7.76
N GLN A 21 9.96 -8.01 -6.59
CA GLN A 21 9.41 -6.73 -6.14
C GLN A 21 9.89 -5.57 -7.02
N ALA A 22 11.12 -5.64 -7.54
CA ALA A 22 11.68 -4.65 -8.46
C ALA A 22 10.91 -4.54 -9.78
N ARG A 23 10.19 -5.59 -10.19
CA ARG A 23 9.33 -5.57 -11.39
C ARG A 23 8.26 -4.49 -11.36
N ARG A 24 7.87 -3.97 -10.17
CA ARG A 24 6.99 -2.80 -10.05
C ARG A 24 7.48 -1.57 -10.83
N HIS A 25 8.79 -1.49 -11.11
CA HIS A 25 9.42 -0.39 -11.81
C HIS A 25 9.40 -0.55 -13.34
N GLU A 26 8.92 -1.68 -13.87
CA GLU A 26 8.72 -1.91 -15.31
C GLU A 26 7.65 -0.97 -15.89
N VAL A 27 6.72 -0.48 -15.05
CA VAL A 27 5.64 0.41 -15.45
C VAL A 27 5.78 1.79 -14.81
N ARG A 28 5.19 2.79 -15.46
CA ARG A 28 5.18 4.16 -14.94
C ARG A 28 4.37 4.23 -13.64
N PRO A 29 4.89 4.88 -12.58
CA PRO A 29 4.16 5.01 -11.32
C PRO A 29 2.87 5.81 -11.51
N GLY A 30 1.85 5.43 -10.74
CA GLY A 30 0.47 5.94 -10.84
C GLY A 30 0.01 6.78 -9.65
N ILE A 31 -1.01 7.61 -9.86
CA ILE A 31 -1.74 8.29 -8.78
C ILE A 31 -2.61 7.28 -8.01
N THR A 32 -3.23 6.36 -8.74
CA THR A 32 -3.96 5.21 -8.19
C THR A 32 -3.38 3.90 -8.72
N GLY A 33 -3.65 2.79 -8.05
CA GLY A 33 -3.15 1.48 -8.47
C GLY A 33 -3.96 0.33 -7.89
N TRP A 34 -3.66 -0.88 -8.35
CA TRP A 34 -4.38 -2.09 -7.96
C TRP A 34 -4.30 -2.36 -6.45
N ALA A 35 -3.14 -2.19 -5.82
CA ALA A 35 -3.00 -2.30 -4.37
C ALA A 35 -3.86 -1.26 -3.62
N GLN A 36 -3.98 -0.04 -4.16
CA GLN A 36 -4.77 1.03 -3.54
C GLN A 36 -6.26 0.70 -3.55
N VAL A 37 -6.81 0.13 -4.62
CA VAL A 37 -8.24 -0.18 -4.67
C VAL A 37 -8.64 -1.48 -3.98
N ASN A 38 -7.70 -2.39 -3.67
CA ASN A 38 -8.00 -3.68 -3.04
C ASN A 38 -7.78 -3.71 -1.51
N GLY A 39 -6.93 -2.85 -0.93
CA GLY A 39 -6.79 -2.82 0.54
C GLY A 39 -6.20 -1.55 1.15
N ARG A 40 -5.71 -0.58 0.37
CA ARG A 40 -5.18 0.71 0.88
C ARG A 40 -4.12 0.50 1.98
N ASN A 41 -4.41 0.91 3.21
CA ASN A 41 -3.52 0.84 4.37
C ASN A 41 -3.68 -0.46 5.17
N SER A 42 -4.66 -1.31 4.88
CA SER A 42 -4.82 -2.61 5.56
C SER A 42 -3.94 -3.71 4.97
N LEU A 43 -3.23 -3.43 3.87
CA LEU A 43 -2.32 -4.38 3.24
C LEU A 43 -0.98 -4.39 3.96
N THR A 44 -0.44 -5.59 4.16
CA THR A 44 0.98 -5.76 4.48
C THR A 44 1.86 -5.31 3.31
N TRP A 45 3.15 -5.07 3.58
CA TRP A 45 4.10 -4.73 2.52
C TRP A 45 4.18 -5.81 1.44
N GLU A 46 4.22 -7.08 1.84
CA GLU A 46 4.29 -8.22 0.92
C GLU A 46 3.08 -8.28 -0.01
N GLU A 47 1.87 -8.16 0.54
CA GLU A 47 0.64 -8.12 -0.26
C GLU A 47 0.62 -6.92 -1.20
N ARG A 48 1.06 -5.75 -0.73
CA ARG A 48 1.15 -4.55 -1.57
C ARG A 48 2.07 -4.80 -2.77
N PHE A 49 3.23 -5.39 -2.55
CA PHE A 49 4.14 -5.73 -3.65
C PHE A 49 3.55 -6.80 -4.57
N ALA A 50 2.89 -7.82 -4.02
CA ALA A 50 2.22 -8.83 -4.82
C ALA A 50 1.16 -8.21 -5.75
N TYR A 51 0.36 -7.26 -5.24
CA TYR A 51 -0.60 -6.53 -6.06
C TYR A 51 0.05 -5.61 -7.10
N ASP A 52 1.15 -4.96 -6.75
CA ASP A 52 1.89 -4.10 -7.69
C ASP A 52 2.51 -4.92 -8.83
N VAL A 53 3.09 -6.09 -8.53
CA VAL A 53 3.63 -7.02 -9.55
C VAL A 53 2.51 -7.64 -10.37
N TRP A 54 1.42 -8.06 -9.73
CA TRP A 54 0.25 -8.59 -10.44
C TRP A 54 -0.31 -7.60 -11.44
N TYR A 55 -0.36 -6.30 -11.08
CA TYR A 55 -0.76 -5.25 -11.99
C TYR A 55 0.18 -5.12 -13.19
N VAL A 56 1.50 -5.22 -12.99
CA VAL A 56 2.48 -5.21 -14.10
C VAL A 56 2.21 -6.36 -15.07
N ASP A 57 1.88 -7.54 -14.55
CA ASP A 57 1.64 -8.72 -15.38
C ASP A 57 0.27 -8.70 -16.10
N HIS A 58 -0.72 -7.97 -15.57
CA HIS A 58 -2.11 -7.99 -16.07
C HIS A 58 -2.60 -6.62 -16.57
N MET A 59 -1.71 -5.64 -16.72
CA MET A 59 -2.08 -4.29 -17.14
C MET A 59 -2.78 -4.30 -18.50
N GLY A 60 -3.87 -3.57 -18.59
CA GLY A 60 -4.68 -3.48 -19.79
C GLY A 60 -5.78 -2.45 -19.63
N PHE A 61 -6.32 -1.95 -20.75
CA PHE A 61 -7.28 -0.84 -20.76
C PHE A 61 -8.50 -1.10 -19.85
N TRP A 62 -9.06 -2.31 -19.88
CA TRP A 62 -10.21 -2.68 -19.05
C TRP A 62 -9.89 -2.73 -17.55
N LEU A 63 -8.67 -3.15 -17.19
CA LEU A 63 -8.23 -3.15 -15.80
C LEU A 63 -8.11 -1.72 -15.28
N ASP A 64 -7.56 -0.82 -16.08
CA ASP A 64 -7.41 0.59 -15.72
C ASP A 64 -8.76 1.26 -15.50
N VAL A 65 -9.73 1.04 -16.39
CA VAL A 65 -11.11 1.54 -16.23
C VAL A 65 -11.73 1.00 -14.93
N LYS A 66 -11.55 -0.29 -14.64
CA LYS A 66 -12.04 -0.91 -13.39
C LYS A 66 -11.39 -0.29 -12.15
N ILE A 67 -10.09 0.00 -12.20
CA ILE A 67 -9.37 0.67 -11.11
C ILE A 67 -9.92 2.07 -10.90
N LEU A 68 -10.07 2.86 -11.96
CA LEU A 68 -10.61 4.21 -11.90
C LEU A 68 -12.02 4.23 -11.32
N TRP A 69 -12.89 3.33 -11.78
CA TRP A 69 -14.26 3.21 -11.26
C TRP A 69 -14.27 2.90 -9.76
N ARG A 70 -13.45 1.93 -9.31
CA ARG A 70 -13.33 1.60 -7.89
C ARG A 70 -12.77 2.77 -7.09
N THR A 71 -11.81 3.51 -7.62
CA THR A 71 -11.25 4.70 -6.97
C THR A 71 -12.32 5.78 -6.78
N VAL A 72 -13.10 6.10 -7.83
CA VAL A 72 -14.21 7.06 -7.74
C VAL A 72 -15.23 6.60 -6.70
N TRP A 73 -15.64 5.34 -6.75
CA TRP A 73 -16.59 4.78 -5.78
C TRP A 73 -16.09 4.90 -4.34
N GLN A 74 -14.81 4.61 -4.08
CA GLN A 74 -14.23 4.72 -2.73
C GLN A 74 -14.14 6.17 -2.24
N VAL A 75 -13.82 7.11 -3.13
CA VAL A 75 -13.78 8.54 -2.80
C VAL A 75 -15.19 9.05 -2.48
N LEU A 76 -16.19 8.69 -3.29
CA LEU A 76 -17.58 9.07 -3.05
C LEU A 76 -18.15 8.43 -1.78
N ALA A 77 -17.85 7.16 -1.54
CA ALA A 77 -18.30 6.44 -0.35
C ALA A 77 -17.60 6.91 0.96
N ARG A 78 -16.58 7.78 0.87
CA ARG A 78 -15.72 8.22 2.00
C ARG A 78 -15.13 7.07 2.83
N ARG A 79 -15.14 5.84 2.31
CA ARG A 79 -14.67 4.64 3.02
C ARG A 79 -13.14 4.62 2.99
N GLY A 80 -12.51 4.67 4.18
CA GLY A 80 -11.06 4.56 4.35
C GLY A 80 -10.29 5.89 4.27
N ILE A 81 -10.92 7.03 4.57
CA ILE A 81 -10.23 8.32 4.76
C ILE A 81 -9.59 8.40 6.17
N SER A 82 -10.15 7.69 7.14
CA SER A 82 -9.64 7.60 8.51
C SER A 82 -9.28 6.15 8.83
N ALA A 83 -7.99 5.82 8.78
CA ALA A 83 -7.49 4.73 9.60
C ALA A 83 -7.29 5.31 11.00
N GLU A 84 -7.98 4.77 12.00
CA GLU A 84 -7.68 5.10 13.40
C GLU A 84 -6.24 4.64 13.69
N GLY A 85 -5.36 5.58 14.03
CA GLY A 85 -4.00 5.29 14.53
C GLY A 85 -2.85 5.77 13.64
N GLU A 86 -2.81 5.44 12.34
CA GLU A 86 -1.71 5.86 11.45
C GLU A 86 -2.18 6.17 10.01
N ALA A 87 -1.84 7.36 9.50
CA ALA A 87 -2.21 7.79 8.15
C ALA A 87 -1.46 7.03 7.02
N THR A 88 -0.37 6.35 7.37
CA THR A 88 0.57 5.69 6.45
C THR A 88 0.99 4.33 6.98
N MET A 89 1.25 3.36 6.10
CA MET A 89 1.96 2.14 6.49
C MET A 89 3.31 2.47 7.14
N GLY A 90 3.72 1.68 8.13
CA GLY A 90 5.06 1.73 8.74
C GLY A 90 6.18 1.50 7.72
N GLU A 91 7.42 1.78 8.11
CA GLU A 91 8.58 1.70 7.20
C GLU A 91 8.72 0.29 6.59
N PHE A 92 8.97 0.23 5.28
CA PHE A 92 9.29 -1.04 4.60
C PHE A 92 10.64 -1.59 5.09
N LEU A 93 10.61 -2.68 5.83
CA LEU A 93 11.79 -3.41 6.31
C LEU A 93 11.77 -4.81 5.70
N LEU A 94 12.94 -5.33 5.27
CA LEU A 94 13.12 -6.68 4.72
C LEU A 94 12.76 -7.80 5.71
N ARG A 95 12.59 -7.45 6.98
CA ARG A 95 12.14 -8.28 8.10
C ARG A 95 11.24 -7.41 8.96
N PRO A 96 10.14 -7.93 9.55
CA PRO A 96 9.47 -7.20 10.62
C PRO A 96 10.53 -6.79 11.66
N PRO A 97 10.47 -5.57 12.20
CA PRO A 97 11.38 -5.21 13.28
C PRO A 97 11.16 -6.24 14.39
N SER A 98 12.16 -7.09 14.63
CA SER A 98 12.20 -7.92 15.82
C SER A 98 12.22 -6.98 17.02
N GLY A 99 11.07 -6.84 17.67
CA GLY A 99 10.87 -5.93 18.79
C GLY A 99 10.18 -4.62 18.39
N ARG A 100 8.85 -4.65 18.30
CA ARG A 100 8.05 -3.55 18.84
C ARG A 100 7.13 -4.18 19.86
N ASN A 101 7.53 -4.07 21.12
CA ASN A 101 6.71 -4.45 22.26
C ASN A 101 5.37 -3.72 22.12
N ASP A 102 4.29 -4.49 22.18
CA ASP A 102 2.91 -3.99 22.30
C ASP A 102 2.67 -3.39 23.69
N GLU A 103 3.54 -2.46 24.10
CA GLU A 103 3.51 -1.78 25.40
C GLU A 103 2.73 -0.46 25.31
N CYS A 104 1.59 -0.49 24.62
CA CYS A 104 0.60 0.59 24.69
C CYS A 104 -0.78 0.00 24.99
N LYS A 105 -0.87 -0.80 26.06
CA LYS A 105 -2.15 -1.29 26.56
C LYS A 105 -2.39 -1.13 28.07
N ASN A 106 -1.56 -0.44 28.83
CA ASN A 106 -1.88 -0.30 30.26
C ASN A 106 -1.33 0.95 30.96
N GLU A 107 -1.79 2.16 30.60
CA GLU A 107 -1.64 3.34 31.47
C GLU A 107 -2.86 4.28 31.46
N ARG A 108 -4.07 3.74 31.28
CA ARG A 108 -5.31 4.48 31.58
C ARG A 108 -6.35 3.63 32.30
N ALA A 109 -5.98 3.04 33.43
CA ALA A 109 -6.94 2.63 34.46
C ALA A 109 -6.23 2.54 35.81
N GLY A 110 -6.63 3.36 36.78
CA GLY A 110 -6.31 3.12 38.19
C GLY A 110 -5.38 4.11 38.89
N GLY A 111 -5.59 5.42 38.70
CA GLY A 111 -5.14 6.42 39.68
C GLY A 111 -6.26 6.68 40.69
N ARG A 112 -6.28 5.91 41.78
CA ARG A 112 -6.85 6.31 43.08
C ARG A 112 -6.29 5.43 44.19
#